data_AF-A0A962YEF4-F1
#
_entry.id   AF-A0A962YEF4-F1
#
_cell.length_a   1.000
_cell.length_b   1.000
_cell.length_c   1.000
_cell.angle_alpha   90.00
_cell.angle_beta   90.00
_cell.angle_gamma   90.00
#
_symmetry.space_group_name_H-M   'P 1'
#
loop_
_entity.id
_entity.type
_entity.pdbx_description
1 polymer ?
#
loop_
_entity_poly.entity_id
_entity_poly.type
_entity_poly.pdbx_seq_one_letter_code
_entity_poly.pdbx_strand_id
1 'polypeptide(L)'
;RRAWWHFDFLAGLDGVELVQGQKSIQFQGVQTKSESIAVTAKVDFGNHPMLDHFRFLQKTTRVTPKMTIPSPTVLHFRGGREAISKTVYPDMDAFYQDTAAAYRKAVQAFYEAGCRYLQFDDTVWAYLCSEKERAAVRARGEEPDALPAIYTEMINYALAGKPADMTITTHV
;
A
#
# COMPACT_ATOMS: atom_id res chain seq x y z
N ARG A 1 17.67 -6.62 3.35
CA ARG A 1 16.41 -7.13 2.75
C ARG A 1 15.40 -6.03 2.46
N ARG A 2 15.53 -4.81 3.02
CA ARG A 2 14.67 -3.67 2.69
C ARG A 2 15.50 -2.41 2.50
N ALA A 3 15.24 -1.66 1.43
CA ALA A 3 15.77 -0.31 1.23
C ALA A 3 14.74 0.71 1.71
N TRP A 4 13.45 0.48 1.41
CA TRP A 4 12.30 1.26 1.86
C TRP A 4 11.10 0.35 2.05
N TRP A 5 10.68 0.14 3.30
CA TRP A 5 9.67 -0.87 3.66
C TRP A 5 8.38 -0.84 2.80
N HIS A 6 7.85 0.35 2.51
CA HIS A 6 6.63 0.50 1.71
C HIS A 6 6.92 0.33 0.20
N PHE A 7 8.00 0.91 -0.33
CA PHE A 7 8.31 0.77 -1.76
C PHE A 7 8.69 -0.67 -2.13
N ASP A 8 9.40 -1.39 -1.26
CA ASP A 8 9.77 -2.79 -1.48
C ASP A 8 8.54 -3.71 -1.56
N PHE A 9 7.41 -3.33 -0.94
CA PHE A 9 6.14 -4.06 -1.08
C PHE A 9 5.37 -3.57 -2.30
N LEU A 10 5.18 -2.26 -2.44
CA LEU A 10 4.36 -1.71 -3.51
C LEU A 10 4.94 -2.04 -4.89
N ALA A 11 6.26 -1.95 -5.09
CA ALA A 11 6.91 -2.34 -6.34
C ALA A 11 6.96 -3.86 -6.57
N GLY A 12 6.54 -4.66 -5.59
CA GLY A 12 6.36 -6.11 -5.75
C GLY A 12 4.95 -6.51 -6.16
N LEU A 13 4.01 -5.56 -6.26
CA LEU A 13 2.69 -5.78 -6.85
C LEU A 13 2.80 -5.84 -8.37
N ASP A 14 1.99 -6.66 -9.01
CA ASP A 14 1.92 -6.70 -10.47
C ASP A 14 1.37 -5.35 -10.98
N GLY A 15 1.96 -4.84 -12.06
CA GLY A 15 1.59 -3.55 -12.65
C GLY A 15 2.06 -2.30 -11.91
N VAL A 16 2.91 -2.47 -10.89
CA VAL A 16 3.48 -1.38 -10.10
C VAL A 16 5.00 -1.39 -10.21
N GLU A 17 5.58 -0.25 -10.56
CA GLU A 17 7.02 -0.10 -10.81
C GLU A 17 7.66 0.91 -9.87
N LEU A 18 8.91 0.62 -9.47
CA LEU A 18 9.77 1.61 -8.83
C LEU A 18 10.41 2.48 -9.92
N VAL A 19 10.12 3.77 -9.89
CA VAL A 19 10.66 4.75 -10.84
C VAL A 19 11.57 5.74 -10.12
N GLN A 20 12.58 6.24 -10.84
CA GLN A 20 13.34 7.39 -10.35
C GLN A 20 12.44 8.64 -10.45
N GLY A 21 12.08 9.21 -9.31
CA GLY A 21 11.33 10.45 -9.26
C GLY A 21 12.17 11.65 -9.69
N GLN A 22 11.51 12.77 -10.02
CA GLN A 22 12.18 14.06 -10.23
C GLN A 22 12.39 14.87 -8.92
N LYS A 23 11.72 14.49 -7.82
CA LYS A 23 11.79 15.16 -6.51
C LYS A 23 12.16 14.16 -5.41
N SER A 24 13.29 14.39 -4.75
CA SER A 24 13.72 13.69 -3.54
C SER A 24 12.73 13.88 -2.40
N ILE A 25 12.46 12.84 -1.60
CA ILE A 25 11.75 13.00 -0.33
C ILE A 25 12.63 13.89 0.57
N GLN A 26 12.11 15.05 0.98
CA GLN A 26 12.79 15.92 1.94
C GLN A 26 12.38 15.53 3.36
N PHE A 27 13.29 14.86 4.07
CA PHE A 27 13.24 14.82 5.53
C PHE A 27 13.98 16.05 6.08
N GLN A 28 13.64 16.50 7.30
CA GLN A 28 14.33 17.60 7.98
C GLN A 28 15.86 17.37 7.97
N GLY A 29 16.59 18.06 7.09
CA GLY A 29 18.05 18.04 6.99
C GLY A 29 18.69 16.99 6.06
N VAL A 30 17.94 16.09 5.41
CA VAL A 30 18.52 15.05 4.52
C VAL A 30 17.70 14.89 3.23
N GLN A 31 18.39 15.01 2.09
CA GLN A 31 17.82 14.77 0.76
C GLN A 31 18.03 13.29 0.37
N THR A 32 16.95 12.50 0.31
CA THR A 32 17.05 11.06 0.02
C THR A 32 17.03 10.79 -1.48
N LYS A 33 17.41 9.57 -1.89
CA LYS A 33 17.26 9.11 -3.28
C LYS A 33 15.81 9.35 -3.73
N SER A 34 15.69 9.91 -4.93
CA SER A 34 14.40 10.24 -5.55
C SER A 34 13.80 8.98 -6.16
N GLU A 35 13.23 8.12 -5.32
CA GLU A 35 12.51 6.92 -5.73
C GLU A 35 11.01 7.15 -5.48
N SER A 36 10.19 6.74 -6.44
CA SER A 36 8.74 6.87 -6.46
C SER A 36 8.13 5.58 -7.00
N ILE A 37 6.83 5.43 -6.81
CA ILE A 37 6.05 4.34 -7.41
C ILE A 37 5.25 4.88 -8.59
N ALA A 38 5.13 4.10 -9.66
CA ALA A 38 4.22 4.35 -10.77
C ALA A 38 3.38 3.09 -11.07
N VAL A 39 2.10 3.28 -11.38
CA VAL A 39 1.19 2.21 -11.79
C VAL A 39 1.11 2.22 -13.31
N THR A 40 1.75 1.25 -13.93
CA THR A 40 1.97 1.15 -15.39
C THR A 40 1.08 0.11 -16.06
N ALA A 41 0.52 -0.83 -15.30
CA ALA A 41 -0.44 -1.83 -15.75
C ALA A 41 -1.53 -2.08 -14.69
N LYS A 42 -2.43 -3.03 -14.95
CA LYS A 42 -3.47 -3.42 -13.99
C LYS A 42 -2.83 -3.95 -12.71
N VAL A 43 -3.23 -3.39 -11.57
CA VAL A 43 -2.71 -3.76 -10.26
C VAL A 43 -3.21 -5.16 -9.90
N ASP A 44 -2.28 -6.06 -9.58
CA ASP A 44 -2.60 -7.37 -9.04
C ASP A 44 -1.57 -7.84 -8.01
N PHE A 45 -1.85 -8.97 -7.36
CA PHE A 45 -0.93 -9.63 -6.45
C PHE A 45 -0.65 -11.07 -6.93
N GLY A 46 0.58 -11.28 -7.39
CA GLY A 46 1.12 -12.58 -7.77
C GLY A 46 2.20 -13.08 -6.81
N ASN A 47 3.36 -13.43 -7.36
CA ASN A 47 4.46 -13.98 -6.59
C ASN A 47 5.27 -12.88 -5.88
N HIS A 48 4.85 -12.53 -4.66
CA HIS A 48 5.46 -11.43 -3.93
C HIS A 48 6.64 -11.87 -3.03
N PRO A 49 7.84 -11.26 -3.11
CA PRO A 49 9.03 -11.67 -2.34
C PRO A 49 8.85 -11.67 -0.82
N MET A 50 7.96 -10.81 -0.32
CA MET A 50 7.65 -10.76 1.11
C MET A 50 6.96 -12.01 1.66
N LEU A 51 6.37 -12.87 0.83
CA LEU A 51 5.88 -14.18 1.28
C LEU A 51 7.04 -15.05 1.79
N ASP A 52 8.18 -15.05 1.09
CA ASP A 52 9.37 -15.78 1.53
C ASP A 52 10.05 -15.15 2.75
N HIS A 53 9.98 -13.82 2.86
CA HIS A 53 10.40 -13.13 4.08
C HIS A 53 9.57 -13.60 5.29
N PHE A 54 8.25 -13.72 5.13
CA PHE A 54 7.39 -14.23 6.19
C PHE A 54 7.66 -15.71 6.51
N ARG A 55 7.79 -16.58 5.49
CA ARG A 55 8.12 -18.00 5.69
C ARG A 55 9.43 -18.18 6.45
N PHE A 56 10.44 -17.36 6.16
CA PHE A 56 11.69 -17.36 6.92
C PHE A 56 11.50 -16.94 8.38
N LEU A 57 10.77 -15.86 8.62
CA LEU A 57 10.44 -15.41 9.98
C LEU A 57 9.71 -16.50 10.77
N GLN A 58 8.69 -17.10 10.18
CA GLN A 58 7.90 -18.16 10.81
C GLN A 58 8.76 -19.35 11.23
N LYS A 59 9.72 -19.77 10.39
CA LYS A 59 10.65 -20.88 10.69
C LYS A 59 11.66 -20.57 11.80
N THR A 60 11.89 -19.30 12.11
CA THR A 60 12.96 -18.86 13.03
C THR A 60 12.45 -18.40 14.39
N THR A 61 11.14 -18.49 14.63
CA THR A 61 10.51 -18.09 15.89
C THR A 61 9.70 -19.23 16.50
N ARG A 62 9.44 -19.14 17.81
CA ARG A 62 8.52 -20.03 18.55
C ARG A 62 7.25 -19.32 19.01
N VAL A 63 7.16 -18.00 18.79
CA VAL A 63 5.99 -17.17 19.12
C VAL A 63 5.30 -16.72 17.84
N THR A 64 4.07 -16.22 17.93
CA THR A 64 3.30 -15.73 16.77
C THR A 64 4.07 -14.65 16.01
N PRO A 65 4.54 -14.92 14.78
CA PRO A 65 5.22 -13.92 13.97
C PRO A 65 4.22 -12.87 13.47
N LYS A 66 4.61 -11.60 13.54
CA LYS A 66 3.89 -10.48 12.95
C LYS A 66 4.53 -10.08 11.62
N MET A 67 3.70 -9.92 10.58
CA MET A 67 4.11 -9.32 9.31
C MET A 67 3.49 -7.93 9.17
N THR A 68 4.23 -6.97 8.62
CA THR A 68 3.71 -5.63 8.34
C THR A 68 3.87 -5.29 6.85
N ILE A 69 2.80 -4.78 6.24
CA ILE A 69 2.76 -4.31 4.85
C ILE A 69 2.09 -2.92 4.80
N PRO A 70 2.42 -2.05 3.84
CA PRO A 70 1.72 -0.76 3.69
C PRO A 70 0.25 -0.99 3.41
N SER A 71 -0.62 -0.16 3.98
CA SER A 71 -2.05 -0.15 3.64
C SER A 71 -2.27 0.13 2.14
N PRO A 72 -3.33 -0.41 1.51
CA PRO A 72 -3.64 -0.12 0.09
C PRO A 72 -3.76 1.38 -0.21
N THR A 73 -4.16 2.19 0.79
CA THR A 73 -4.27 3.66 0.70
C THR A 73 -2.95 4.34 0.34
N VAL A 74 -1.84 3.75 0.77
CA VAL A 74 -0.49 4.30 0.59
C VAL A 74 -0.07 4.26 -0.89
N LEU A 75 -0.55 3.27 -1.65
CA LEU A 75 -0.27 3.18 -3.10
C LEU A 75 -0.83 4.39 -3.85
N HIS A 76 -2.03 4.82 -3.50
CA HIS A 76 -2.65 6.01 -4.08
C HIS A 76 -2.06 7.30 -3.51
N PHE A 77 -2.10 7.46 -2.18
CA PHE A 77 -1.95 8.78 -1.56
C PHE A 77 -0.60 9.46 -1.82
N ARG A 78 0.48 8.66 -1.96
CA ARG A 78 1.84 9.16 -2.15
C ARG A 78 2.09 9.76 -3.53
N GLY A 79 1.54 9.13 -4.57
CA GLY A 79 1.71 9.56 -5.96
C GLY A 79 0.53 10.37 -6.50
N GLY A 80 -0.65 10.22 -5.87
CA GLY A 80 -1.91 10.75 -6.36
C GLY A 80 -2.22 10.27 -7.78
N ARG A 81 -3.08 11.03 -8.46
CA ARG A 81 -3.51 10.68 -9.82
C ARG A 81 -2.37 10.59 -10.84
N GLU A 82 -1.34 11.42 -10.72
CA GLU A 82 -0.24 11.49 -11.70
C GLU A 82 0.68 10.26 -11.69
N ALA A 83 0.72 9.51 -10.59
CA ALA A 83 1.47 8.26 -10.52
C ALA A 83 0.73 7.08 -11.17
N ILE A 84 -0.50 7.27 -11.66
CA ILE A 84 -1.35 6.20 -12.18
C ILE A 84 -1.58 6.42 -13.66
N SER A 85 -1.25 5.42 -14.49
CA SER A 85 -1.43 5.48 -15.93
C SER A 85 -2.88 5.78 -16.32
N LYS A 86 -3.09 6.94 -16.95
CA LYS A 86 -4.39 7.39 -17.47
C LYS A 86 -4.93 6.49 -18.59
N THR A 87 -4.05 5.74 -19.25
CA THR A 87 -4.44 4.77 -20.29
C THR A 87 -4.97 3.47 -19.67
N VAL A 88 -4.33 2.98 -18.61
CA VAL A 88 -4.73 1.72 -17.93
C VAL A 88 -5.95 1.93 -17.07
N TYR A 89 -5.97 3.05 -16.35
CA TYR A 89 -7.04 3.45 -15.46
C TYR A 89 -7.51 4.84 -15.87
N PRO A 90 -8.36 5.01 -16.90
CA PRO A 90 -8.94 6.30 -17.23
C PRO A 90 -9.77 6.86 -16.07
N ASP A 91 -10.46 5.94 -15.40
CA ASP A 91 -11.28 6.17 -14.20
C ASP A 91 -10.60 5.60 -12.95
N MET A 92 -10.78 6.28 -11.83
CA MET A 92 -10.11 5.95 -10.56
C MET A 92 -10.83 4.86 -9.77
N ASP A 93 -12.13 4.65 -9.96
CA ASP A 93 -12.88 3.61 -9.24
C ASP A 93 -12.35 2.23 -9.61
N ALA A 94 -12.05 2.01 -10.90
CA ALA A 94 -11.41 0.79 -11.36
C ALA A 94 -10.02 0.57 -10.71
N PHE A 95 -9.25 1.64 -10.49
CA PHE A 95 -7.96 1.54 -9.80
C PHE A 95 -8.13 1.15 -8.33
N TYR A 96 -9.08 1.78 -7.61
CA TYR A 96 -9.35 1.45 -6.21
C TYR A 96 -9.85 0.02 -6.05
N GLN A 97 -10.74 -0.43 -6.94
CA GLN A 97 -11.27 -1.80 -6.96
C GLN A 97 -10.17 -2.84 -7.20
N ASP A 98 -9.33 -2.65 -8.22
CA ASP A 98 -8.25 -3.58 -8.54
C ASP A 98 -7.20 -3.61 -7.41
N THR A 99 -6.86 -2.44 -6.84
CA THR A 99 -5.95 -2.35 -5.68
C THR A 99 -6.52 -3.10 -4.47
N ALA A 100 -7.81 -2.93 -4.17
CA ALA A 100 -8.46 -3.65 -3.08
C ALA A 100 -8.46 -5.17 -3.33
N ALA A 101 -8.72 -5.60 -4.57
CA ALA A 101 -8.70 -7.00 -4.96
C ALA A 101 -7.28 -7.61 -4.85
N ALA A 102 -6.25 -6.89 -5.27
CA ALA A 102 -4.85 -7.29 -5.11
C ALA A 102 -4.50 -7.46 -3.62
N TYR A 103 -4.92 -6.53 -2.76
CA TYR A 103 -4.69 -6.65 -1.32
C TYR A 103 -5.46 -7.80 -0.67
N ARG A 104 -6.68 -8.10 -1.15
CA ARG A 104 -7.41 -9.29 -0.71
C ARG A 104 -6.65 -10.58 -1.04
N LYS A 105 -6.08 -10.68 -2.25
CA LYS A 105 -5.18 -11.78 -2.64
C LYS A 105 -3.93 -11.80 -1.75
N ALA A 106 -3.35 -10.65 -1.44
CA ALA A 106 -2.20 -10.55 -0.53
C ALA A 106 -2.52 -11.10 0.86
N VAL A 107 -3.64 -10.70 1.46
CA VAL A 107 -4.12 -11.21 2.76
C VAL A 107 -4.25 -12.73 2.74
N GLN A 108 -4.89 -13.27 1.70
CA GLN A 108 -5.07 -14.70 1.52
C GLN A 108 -3.72 -15.43 1.34
N ALA A 109 -2.82 -14.91 0.51
CA ALA A 109 -1.51 -15.50 0.28
C ALA A 109 -0.63 -15.51 1.55
N PHE A 110 -0.67 -14.44 2.36
CA PHE A 110 0.00 -14.43 3.66
C PHE A 110 -0.62 -15.45 4.61
N TYR A 111 -1.95 -15.57 4.63
CA TYR A 111 -2.64 -16.56 5.42
C TYR A 111 -2.25 -18.01 5.04
N GLU A 112 -2.20 -18.30 3.75
CA GLU A 112 -1.75 -19.58 3.17
C GLU A 112 -0.27 -19.87 3.47
N ALA A 113 0.57 -18.83 3.53
CA ALA A 113 1.94 -18.94 4.01
C ALA A 113 2.03 -19.17 5.53
N GLY A 114 0.90 -19.22 6.24
CA GLY A 114 0.80 -19.49 7.68
C GLY A 114 0.80 -18.24 8.57
N CYS A 115 0.61 -17.05 7.98
CA CYS A 115 0.46 -15.82 8.76
C CYS A 115 -0.87 -15.80 9.49
N ARG A 116 -0.83 -15.47 10.78
CA ARG A 116 -2.01 -15.26 11.62
C ARG A 116 -2.05 -13.88 12.27
N TYR A 117 -0.97 -13.10 12.11
CA TYR A 117 -0.91 -11.72 12.56
C TYR A 117 -0.28 -10.83 11.48
N LEU A 118 -1.14 -10.14 10.72
CA LEU A 118 -0.74 -9.17 9.71
C LEU A 118 -1.09 -7.75 10.20
N GLN A 119 -0.28 -6.77 9.86
CA GLN A 119 -0.57 -5.36 10.10
C GLN A 119 -0.51 -4.57 8.80
N PHE A 120 -1.49 -3.69 8.61
CA PHE A 120 -1.43 -2.60 7.64
C PHE A 120 -0.86 -1.37 8.33
N ASP A 121 0.27 -0.82 7.86
CA ASP A 121 0.69 0.50 8.33
C ASP A 121 0.15 1.55 7.35
N ASP A 122 -0.68 2.44 7.86
CA ASP A 122 -1.47 3.41 7.12
C ASP A 122 -1.22 4.82 7.64
N THR A 123 -0.16 5.43 7.14
CA THR A 123 0.19 6.80 7.52
C THR A 123 -0.82 7.83 7.00
N VAL A 124 -1.66 7.48 6.02
CA VAL A 124 -2.46 8.45 5.25
C VAL A 124 -3.47 9.19 6.12
N TRP A 125 -4.05 8.52 7.11
CA TRP A 125 -5.03 9.11 8.04
C TRP A 125 -4.46 10.31 8.79
N ALA A 126 -3.19 10.24 9.23
CA ALA A 126 -2.53 11.37 9.89
C ALA A 126 -2.32 12.56 8.94
N TYR A 127 -2.00 12.31 7.67
CA TYR A 127 -1.88 13.37 6.65
C TYR A 127 -3.22 14.06 6.42
N LEU A 128 -4.33 13.32 6.39
CA LEU A 128 -5.66 13.88 6.20
C LEU A 128 -6.14 14.76 7.37
N CYS A 129 -5.44 14.76 8.50
CA CYS A 129 -5.66 15.68 9.62
C CYS A 129 -4.88 17.01 9.49
N SER A 130 -3.93 17.10 8.56
CA SER A 130 -3.08 18.29 8.37
C SER A 130 -3.65 19.20 7.29
N GLU A 131 -3.90 20.48 7.61
CA GLU A 131 -4.37 21.47 6.63
C GLU A 131 -3.41 21.62 5.44
N LYS A 132 -2.09 21.58 5.71
CA LYS A 132 -1.05 21.64 4.67
C LYS A 132 -1.17 20.49 3.68
N GLU A 133 -1.35 19.28 4.20
CA GLU A 133 -1.40 18.08 3.36
C GLU A 133 -2.74 18.00 2.62
N ARG A 134 -3.85 18.36 3.28
CA ARG A 134 -5.16 18.55 2.62
C ARG A 134 -5.10 19.58 1.50
N ALA A 135 -4.36 20.68 1.68
CA ALA A 135 -4.15 21.67 0.62
C ALA A 135 -3.32 21.10 -0.54
N ALA A 136 -2.31 20.27 -0.27
CA ALA A 136 -1.54 19.58 -1.30
C ALA A 136 -2.40 18.58 -2.11
N VAL A 137 -3.32 17.87 -1.46
CA VAL A 137 -4.32 17.00 -2.12
C VAL A 137 -5.21 17.81 -3.06
N ARG A 138 -5.73 18.97 -2.62
CA ARG A 138 -6.51 19.86 -3.50
C ARG A 138 -5.69 20.40 -4.67
N ALA A 139 -4.45 20.78 -4.41
CA ALA A 139 -3.56 21.32 -5.43
C ALA A 139 -3.24 20.32 -6.56
N ARG A 140 -3.32 19.01 -6.28
CA ARG A 140 -3.19 17.94 -7.30
C ARG A 140 -4.53 17.49 -7.89
N GLY A 141 -5.62 18.22 -7.61
CA GLY A 141 -6.93 18.01 -8.24
C GLY A 141 -7.81 16.95 -7.58
N GLU A 142 -7.54 16.58 -6.33
CA GLU A 142 -8.32 15.60 -5.57
C GLU A 142 -9.13 16.29 -4.45
N GLU A 143 -10.25 15.67 -4.05
CA GLU A 143 -11.08 16.15 -2.95
C GLU A 143 -10.71 15.45 -1.64
N PRO A 144 -9.99 16.10 -0.69
CA PRO A 144 -9.50 15.46 0.52
C PRO A 144 -10.61 14.95 1.46
N ASP A 145 -11.81 15.52 1.37
CA ASP A 145 -12.95 15.11 2.20
C ASP A 145 -13.66 13.86 1.68
N ALA A 146 -13.46 13.50 0.40
CA ALA A 146 -13.95 12.25 -0.16
C ALA A 146 -13.00 11.07 0.11
N LEU A 147 -11.69 11.33 0.26
CA LEU A 147 -10.67 10.30 0.43
C LEU A 147 -10.90 9.36 1.62
N PRO A 148 -11.32 9.81 2.81
CA PRO A 148 -11.62 8.90 3.92
C PRO A 148 -12.63 7.81 3.55
N ALA A 149 -13.73 8.17 2.87
CA ALA A 149 -14.77 7.21 2.50
C ALA A 149 -14.25 6.19 1.48
N ILE A 150 -13.57 6.67 0.42
CA ILE A 150 -12.95 5.83 -0.62
C ILE A 150 -11.94 4.85 0.01
N TYR A 151 -11.09 5.34 0.91
CA TYR A 151 -10.06 4.52 1.55
C TYR A 151 -10.64 3.52 2.54
N THR A 152 -11.68 3.88 3.28
CA THR A 152 -12.43 2.94 4.12
C THR A 152 -13.03 1.82 3.27
N GLU A 153 -13.68 2.12 2.15
CA GLU A 153 -14.24 1.12 1.24
C GLU A 153 -13.16 0.19 0.68
N MET A 154 -12.04 0.77 0.23
CA MET A 154 -10.90 0.01 -0.30
C MET A 154 -10.30 -0.94 0.75
N ILE A 155 -10.10 -0.49 1.98
CA ILE A 155 -9.60 -1.33 3.09
C ILE A 155 -10.62 -2.42 3.44
N ASN A 156 -11.90 -2.08 3.56
CA ASN A 156 -12.95 -3.05 3.89
C ASN A 156 -13.05 -4.15 2.83
N TYR A 157 -12.94 -3.80 1.54
CA TYR A 157 -12.94 -4.77 0.46
C TYR A 157 -11.67 -5.64 0.47
N ALA A 158 -10.50 -5.06 0.73
CA ALA A 158 -9.25 -5.80 0.91
C ALA A 158 -9.33 -6.84 2.05
N LEU A 159 -10.14 -6.56 3.08
CA LEU A 159 -10.37 -7.44 4.22
C LEU A 159 -11.58 -8.38 4.05
N ALA A 160 -12.31 -8.27 2.94
CA ALA A 160 -13.47 -9.14 2.68
C ALA A 160 -13.03 -10.61 2.60
N GLY A 161 -13.66 -11.47 3.39
CA GLY A 161 -13.29 -12.88 3.48
C GLY A 161 -12.00 -13.16 4.25
N LYS A 162 -11.49 -12.19 5.03
CA LYS A 162 -10.39 -12.43 5.99
C LYS A 162 -10.71 -13.66 6.85
N PRO A 163 -9.80 -14.65 6.92
CA PRO A 163 -9.99 -15.83 7.77
C PRO A 163 -10.25 -15.48 9.24
N ALA A 164 -11.07 -16.30 9.89
CA ALA A 164 -11.56 -16.02 11.25
C ALA A 164 -10.44 -16.04 12.30
N ASP A 165 -9.43 -16.91 12.13
CA ASP A 165 -8.27 -17.05 13.00
C ASP A 165 -7.10 -16.12 12.64
N MET A 166 -7.27 -15.24 11.64
CA MET A 166 -6.28 -14.23 11.27
C MET A 166 -6.60 -12.88 11.94
N THR A 167 -5.65 -12.38 12.74
CA THR A 167 -5.71 -11.02 13.28
C THR A 167 -5.09 -10.06 12.28
N ILE A 168 -5.84 -9.00 11.96
CA ILE A 168 -5.32 -7.86 11.18
C ILE A 168 -5.46 -6.60 12.02
N THR A 169 -4.35 -5.88 12.20
CA THR A 169 -4.31 -4.58 12.90
C THR A 169 -3.92 -3.48 11.94
N THR A 170 -4.24 -2.23 12.30
CA THR A 170 -3.77 -1.04 11.58
C THR A 170 -2.88 -0.21 12.49
N HIS A 171 -1.72 0.20 11.98
CA HIS A 171 -0.96 1.30 12.57
C HIS A 171 -1.31 2.58 11.83
N VAL A 172 -1.88 3.54 12.56
CA VAL A 172 -2.14 4.91 12.11
C VAL A 172 -1.07 5.84 12.67
#